data_AF-A0A537SLG6-F1
#
_entry.id   AF-A0A537SLG6-F1
#
_cell.length_a   1.000
_cell.length_b   1.000
_cell.length_c   1.000
_cell.angle_alpha   90.00
_cell.angle_beta   90.00
_cell.angle_gamma   90.00
#
_symmetry.space_group_name_H-M   'P 1'
#
loop_
_entity.id
_entity.type
_entity.pdbx_description
1 polymer ?
#
loop_
_entity_poly.entity_id
_entity_poly.type
_entity_poly.pdbx_seq_one_letter_code
_entity_poly.pdbx_strand_id
1 'polypeptide(L)'
;MPLIATSRPPTPVSLGVGCWMAVRGTRPAEFIWVVATREALEQLDASELPDKHSAVFKQYRTKIENAASAKFDSEGLDPEDGRYDGRPVLMVRSDDLTHTVNP
;
A
#
# COMPACT_ATOMS: atom_id res chain seq x y z
N MET A 1 3.53 6.82 13.54
CA MET A 1 4.73 5.93 13.48
C MET A 1 4.80 5.37 12.08
N PRO A 2 5.95 5.41 11.39
CA PRO A 2 6.01 5.03 9.99
C PRO A 2 5.87 3.51 9.78
N LEU A 3 5.32 3.15 8.63
CA LEU A 3 5.36 1.79 8.12
C LEU A 3 6.75 1.50 7.53
N ILE A 4 7.20 0.25 7.62
CA ILE A 4 8.42 -0.22 6.98
C ILE A 4 8.10 -1.33 5.99
N ALA A 5 8.77 -1.26 4.83
CA ALA A 5 8.68 -2.28 3.79
C ALA A 5 9.06 -3.66 4.33
N THR A 6 8.43 -4.70 3.79
CA THR A 6 8.82 -6.09 4.07
C THR A 6 9.24 -6.78 2.78
N SER A 7 9.99 -7.88 2.89
CA SER A 7 10.33 -8.72 1.74
C SER A 7 9.18 -9.61 1.27
N ARG A 8 7.99 -9.54 1.88
CA ARG A 8 6.84 -10.37 1.49
C ARG A 8 6.39 -10.00 0.07
N PRO A 9 5.99 -10.99 -0.74
CA PRO A 9 5.55 -10.73 -2.10
C PRO A 9 4.20 -9.99 -2.11
N PRO A 10 3.97 -9.11 -3.09
CA PRO A 10 2.65 -8.55 -3.30
C PRO A 10 1.68 -9.62 -3.80
N THR A 11 0.41 -9.49 -3.45
CA THR A 11 -0.66 -10.42 -3.82
C THR A 11 -1.77 -9.66 -4.56
N PRO A 12 -2.18 -10.08 -5.77
CA PRO A 12 -3.36 -9.53 -6.42
C PRO A 12 -4.60 -9.75 -5.56
N VAL A 13 -5.44 -8.73 -5.44
CA VAL A 13 -6.72 -8.78 -4.71
C VAL A 13 -7.83 -8.15 -5.54
N SER A 14 -9.08 -8.33 -5.13
CA SER A 14 -10.25 -7.80 -5.85
C SER A 14 -10.28 -6.28 -5.98
N LEU A 15 -9.49 -5.54 -5.20
CA LEU A 15 -9.40 -4.07 -5.22
C LEU A 15 -8.11 -3.54 -5.87
N GLY A 16 -7.15 -4.40 -6.21
CA GLY A 16 -5.83 -3.99 -6.72
C GLY A 16 -4.73 -4.97 -6.34
N VAL A 17 -3.63 -4.48 -5.77
CA VAL A 17 -2.49 -5.31 -5.35
C VAL A 17 -2.11 -4.98 -3.92
N GLY A 18 -2.12 -6.00 -3.06
CA GLY A 18 -1.81 -5.86 -1.64
C GLY A 18 -0.40 -6.31 -1.27
N CYS A 19 0.19 -5.70 -0.26
CA CYS A 19 1.44 -6.14 0.35
C CYS A 19 1.39 -5.95 1.88
N TRP A 20 2.25 -6.69 2.58
CA TRP A 20 2.43 -6.50 4.02
C TRP A 20 3.49 -5.45 4.30
N MET A 21 3.17 -4.49 5.17
CA MET A 21 4.14 -3.60 5.81
C MET A 21 4.11 -3.78 7.32
N ALA A 22 5.22 -3.50 8.00
CA ALA A 22 5.30 -3.60 9.46
C ALA A 22 5.26 -2.21 10.11
N VAL A 23 4.69 -2.10 11.30
CA VAL A 23 4.72 -0.87 12.10
C VAL A 23 6.07 -0.77 12.80
N ARG A 24 6.83 0.29 12.52
CA ARG A 24 8.17 0.47 13.10
C ARG A 24 8.11 0.48 14.64
N GLY A 25 8.98 -0.30 15.28
CA GLY A 25 9.19 -0.25 16.73
C GLY A 25 8.22 -1.07 17.57
N THR A 26 7.26 -1.78 16.96
CA THR A 26 6.29 -2.63 17.69
C THR A 26 6.90 -3.98 18.12
N ARG A 27 6.53 -4.46 19.31
CA ARG A 27 6.91 -5.78 19.86
C ARG A 27 5.71 -6.41 20.60
N PRO A 28 5.12 -7.52 20.11
CA PRO A 28 5.46 -8.24 18.88
C PRO A 28 5.25 -7.38 17.62
N ALA A 29 5.86 -7.76 16.50
CA ALA A 29 5.74 -7.00 15.26
C ALA A 29 4.27 -6.93 14.80
N GLU A 30 3.78 -5.72 14.62
CA GLU A 30 2.46 -5.45 14.05
C GLU A 30 2.57 -5.25 12.54
N PHE A 31 1.61 -5.81 11.81
CA PHE A 31 1.57 -5.77 10.35
C PHE A 31 0.27 -5.14 9.87
N ILE A 32 0.38 -4.30 8.84
CA ILE A 32 -0.71 -3.66 8.13
C ILE A 32 -0.77 -4.22 6.71
N TRP A 33 -1.98 -4.55 6.24
CA TRP A 33 -2.20 -4.96 4.85
C TRP A 33 -2.39 -3.70 4.00
N VAL A 34 -1.37 -3.34 3.24
CA VAL A 34 -1.41 -2.17 2.36
C VAL A 34 -1.94 -2.60 1.00
N VAL A 35 -2.97 -1.93 0.48
CA VAL A 35 -3.55 -2.23 -0.83
C VAL A 35 -3.39 -1.02 -1.74
N ALA A 36 -2.56 -1.15 -2.77
CA ALA A 36 -2.60 -0.21 -3.89
C ALA A 36 -3.84 -0.52 -4.73
N THR A 37 -4.76 0.44 -4.81
CA THR A 37 -6.00 0.30 -5.57
C THR A 37 -5.72 0.21 -7.07
N ARG A 38 -6.64 -0.38 -7.84
CA ARG A 38 -6.52 -0.41 -9.32
C ARG A 38 -6.32 0.98 -9.90
N GLU A 39 -7.14 1.93 -9.47
CA GLU A 39 -7.08 3.33 -9.90
C GLU A 39 -5.69 3.95 -9.66
N ALA A 40 -5.12 3.71 -8.46
CA ALA A 40 -3.78 4.18 -8.13
C ALA A 40 -2.70 3.54 -9.01
N LEU A 41 -2.84 2.26 -9.38
CA LEU A 41 -1.92 1.58 -10.28
C LEU A 41 -2.06 2.08 -11.72
N GLU A 42 -3.29 2.33 -12.18
CA GLU A 42 -3.61 2.89 -13.50
C GLU A 42 -3.07 4.33 -13.65
N GLN A 43 -3.02 5.10 -12.56
CA GLN A 43 -2.37 6.42 -12.55
C GLN A 43 -0.84 6.33 -12.73
N LEU A 44 -0.20 5.26 -12.23
CA LEU A 44 1.24 5.05 -12.38
C LEU A 44 1.59 4.54 -13.79
N ASP A 45 0.74 3.69 -14.35
CA ASP A 45 0.85 3.14 -15.69
C ASP A 45 -0.57 2.84 -16.21
N ALA A 46 -0.96 3.50 -17.30
CA ALA A 46 -2.31 3.44 -17.90
C ALA A 46 -2.70 2.06 -18.48
N SER A 47 -1.92 1.02 -18.21
CA SER A 47 -2.27 -0.34 -18.55
C SER A 47 -3.45 -0.87 -17.72
N GLU A 48 -4.59 -1.06 -18.37
CA GLU A 48 -5.83 -1.56 -17.74
C GLU A 48 -5.86 -3.10 -17.47
N LEU A 49 -4.81 -3.85 -17.84
CA LEU A 49 -4.83 -5.32 -17.69
C LEU A 49 -4.53 -5.74 -16.23
N PRO A 50 -5.40 -6.53 -15.58
CA PRO A 50 -5.20 -6.98 -14.19
C PRO A 50 -3.87 -7.70 -13.94
N ASP A 51 -3.41 -8.50 -14.91
CA ASP A 51 -2.11 -9.20 -14.81
C ASP A 51 -0.92 -8.23 -14.81
N LYS A 52 -1.10 -7.05 -15.41
CA LYS A 52 -0.09 -6.00 -15.44
C LYS A 52 -0.07 -5.18 -14.14
N HIS A 53 -1.17 -5.07 -13.40
CA HIS A 53 -1.19 -4.36 -12.11
C HIS A 53 -0.16 -4.91 -11.11
N SER A 54 0.10 -6.22 -11.11
CA SER A 54 1.18 -6.80 -10.29
C SER A 54 2.58 -6.40 -10.74
N ALA A 55 2.79 -6.25 -12.05
CA ALA A 55 4.05 -5.78 -12.60
C ALA A 55 4.25 -4.29 -12.31
N VAL A 56 3.21 -3.48 -12.51
CA VAL A 56 3.18 -2.05 -12.16
C VAL A 56 3.48 -1.86 -10.67
N PHE A 57 2.80 -2.60 -9.80
CA PHE A 57 3.10 -2.56 -8.36
C PHE A 57 4.58 -2.85 -8.08
N LYS A 58 5.14 -3.91 -8.67
CA LYS A 58 6.56 -4.27 -8.46
C LYS A 58 7.50 -3.18 -8.96
N GLN A 59 7.22 -2.58 -10.11
CA GLN A 59 8.00 -1.50 -10.70
C GLN A 59 7.97 -0.23 -9.81
N TYR A 60 6.82 0.11 -9.24
CA TYR A 60 6.63 1.31 -8.43
C TYR A 60 6.56 1.04 -6.92
N ARG A 61 7.05 -0.14 -6.48
CA ARG A 61 6.89 -0.63 -5.10
C ARG A 61 7.34 0.39 -4.07
N THR A 62 8.54 0.95 -4.24
CA THR A 62 9.10 1.96 -3.32
C THR A 62 8.20 3.19 -3.20
N LYS A 63 7.62 3.66 -4.31
CA LYS A 63 6.72 4.82 -4.30
C LYS A 63 5.44 4.52 -3.52
N ILE A 64 4.84 3.36 -3.77
CA ILE A 64 3.62 2.91 -3.08
C ILE A 64 3.87 2.71 -1.57
N GLU A 65 4.96 2.05 -1.21
CA GLU A 65 5.32 1.80 0.20
C GLU A 65 5.63 3.11 0.94
N ASN A 66 6.30 4.07 0.28
CA ASN A 66 6.53 5.40 0.86
C ASN A 66 5.22 6.18 1.04
N ALA A 67 4.32 6.16 0.05
CA ALA A 67 3.00 6.79 0.16
C ALA A 67 2.17 6.17 1.29
N ALA A 68 2.15 4.84 1.39
CA ALA A 68 1.50 4.13 2.49
C ALA A 68 2.06 4.52 3.85
N SER A 69 3.39 4.58 3.98
CA SER A 69 4.02 5.02 5.23
C SER A 69 3.69 6.47 5.57
N ALA A 70 3.70 7.37 4.59
CA ALA A 70 3.38 8.78 4.81
C ALA A 70 1.93 8.95 5.27
N LYS A 71 0.99 8.31 4.56
CA LYS A 71 -0.44 8.30 4.91
C LYS A 71 -0.69 7.73 6.30
N PHE A 72 -0.10 6.59 6.63
CA PHE A 72 -0.27 5.98 7.94
C PHE A 72 0.30 6.87 9.06
N ASP A 73 1.36 7.62 8.80
CA ASP A 73 1.96 8.53 9.78
C ASP A 73 1.11 9.81 9.98
N SER A 74 0.46 10.31 8.92
CA SER A 74 -0.38 11.51 8.96
C SER A 74 -1.82 11.25 9.42
N GLU A 75 -2.45 10.20 8.91
CA GLU A 75 -3.89 9.94 9.04
C GLU A 75 -4.19 8.69 9.87
N GLY A 76 -3.24 7.77 9.98
CA GLY A 76 -3.45 6.47 10.63
C GLY A 76 -4.21 5.49 9.73
N LEU A 77 -5.16 4.76 10.34
CA LEU A 77 -5.99 3.76 9.64
C LEU A 77 -7.41 4.28 9.50
N ASP A 78 -7.97 4.11 8.31
CA ASP A 78 -9.38 4.33 8.05
C ASP A 78 -10.19 3.07 8.44
N PRO A 79 -11.16 3.16 9.38
CA PRO A 79 -12.02 2.03 9.73
C PRO A 79 -12.80 1.48 8.54
N GLU A 80 -13.09 2.30 7.52
CA GLU A 80 -13.84 1.90 6.32
C GLU A 80 -13.01 1.06 5.35
N ASP A 81 -11.67 1.10 5.43
CA ASP A 81 -10.79 0.24 4.63
C ASP A 81 -10.89 -1.24 5.01
N GLY A 82 -11.41 -1.52 6.21
CA GLY A 82 -11.73 -2.86 6.66
C GLY A 82 -10.52 -3.70 7.10
N ARG A 83 -10.63 -5.02 6.91
CA ARG A 83 -9.65 -6.00 7.40
C ARG A 83 -9.34 -7.08 6.38
N TYR A 84 -8.09 -7.51 6.36
CA TYR A 84 -7.60 -8.66 5.61
C TYR A 84 -6.88 -9.60 6.57
N ASP A 85 -7.31 -10.87 6.62
CA ASP A 85 -6.76 -11.88 7.55
C ASP A 85 -6.74 -11.38 9.02
N GLY A 86 -7.83 -10.71 9.43
CA GLY A 86 -7.96 -10.12 10.78
C GLY A 86 -7.12 -8.87 11.04
N ARG A 87 -6.21 -8.50 10.13
CA ARG A 87 -5.36 -7.31 10.21
C ARG A 87 -6.02 -6.10 9.54
N PRO A 88 -5.76 -4.88 10.02
CA PRO A 88 -6.27 -3.67 9.38
C PRO A 88 -5.69 -3.52 7.96
N VAL A 89 -6.54 -2.99 7.08
CA VAL A 89 -6.15 -2.59 5.72
C VAL A 89 -5.82 -1.10 5.72
N LEU A 90 -4.85 -0.71 4.90
CA LEU A 90 -4.62 0.67 4.50
C LEU A 90 -4.68 0.75 2.98
N MET A 91 -5.66 1.46 2.43
CA MET A 91 -5.75 1.67 0.99
C MET A 91 -4.87 2.83 0.54
N VAL A 92 -4.03 2.56 -0.47
CA VAL A 92 -3.30 3.56 -1.23
C VAL A 92 -4.10 3.86 -2.49
N ARG A 93 -4.68 5.06 -2.51
CA ARG A 93 -5.49 5.64 -3.58
C ARG A 93 -4.62 6.55 -4.44
N SER A 94 -5.15 6.98 -5.57
CA SER A 94 -4.46 7.85 -6.53
C SER A 94 -3.92 9.14 -5.88
N ASP A 95 -4.74 9.76 -5.03
CA ASP A 95 -4.37 11.00 -4.31
C ASP A 95 -3.15 10.80 -3.40
N ASP A 96 -3.00 9.63 -2.80
CA ASP A 96 -1.85 9.30 -1.94
C ASP A 96 -0.53 9.25 -2.72
N LEU A 97 -0.59 8.99 -4.04
CA LEU A 97 0.58 8.90 -4.92
C LEU A 97 1.04 10.26 -5.47
N THR A 98 0.22 11.30 -5.29
CA THR A 98 0.53 12.67 -5.71
C THR A 98 1.33 13.45 -4.66
N HIS A 99 1.26 13.03 -3.40
CA HIS A 99 2.04 13.61 -2.32
C HIS A 99 3.49 13.13 -2.41
N THR A 100 4.32 13.85 -3.16
CA THR A 100 5.77 13.74 -3.06
C THR A 100 6.19 14.19 -1.67
N VAL A 101 6.62 13.24 -0.84
CA VAL A 101 7.43 13.53 0.34
C VAL A 101 8.70 14.21 -0.18
N ASN A 102 8.82 15.53 0.05
CA ASN A 102 10.08 16.23 -0.20
C ASN A 102 11.15 15.62 0.71
N PRO A 103 12.37 15.37 0.20
CA PRO A 103 13.46 14.77 0.97
C PRO A 103 13.89 15.61 2.18
#